data_AF-A0A7Z0EPS7-F1
#
_entry.id   AF-A0A7Z0EPS7-F1
#
_cell.length_a   1.000
_cell.length_b   1.000
_cell.length_c   1.000
_cell.angle_alpha   90.00
_cell.angle_beta   90.00
_cell.angle_gamma   90.00
#
_symmetry.space_group_name_H-M   'P 1'
#
loop_
_entity.id
_entity.type
_entity.pdbx_description
1 polymer ?
#
loop_
_entity_poly.entity_id
_entity_poly.type
_entity_poly.pdbx_seq_one_letter_code
_entity_poly.pdbx_strand_id
1 'polypeptide(L)' 'MKPRTVCDIRELPSLRALSAWARTHGARVRYLGPTLEGEPVWGAVRGPVTRVVRGRRPDPHPTPLVWSSPLEDATAKR' A
#
# COMPACT_ATOMS: atom_id res chain seq x y z
N MET A 1 13.71 27.42 7.41
CA MET A 1 13.84 25.95 7.26
C MET A 1 13.31 25.54 5.89
N LYS A 2 14.02 24.68 5.16
CA LYS A 2 13.45 24.09 3.93
C LYS A 2 12.45 22.99 4.31
N PRO A 3 11.28 22.88 3.64
CA PRO A 3 10.32 21.81 3.91
C PRO A 3 10.95 20.44 3.61
N ARG A 4 10.77 19.49 4.53
CA ARG A 4 11.26 18.12 4.41
C ARG A 4 10.11 17.22 3.96
N THR A 5 10.28 16.55 2.82
CA THR A 5 9.35 15.50 2.40
C THR A 5 9.38 14.35 3.39
N VAL A 6 8.26 14.13 4.08
CA VAL A 6 8.08 13.00 4.99
C VAL A 6 7.47 11.79 4.29
N CYS A 7 6.72 12.00 3.20
CA CYS A 7 6.04 10.96 2.43
C CYS A 7 5.79 11.42 0.99
N ASP A 8 6.13 10.57 0.01
CA ASP A 8 5.81 10.72 -1.42
C ASP A 8 5.33 9.36 -1.95
N ILE A 9 4.01 9.18 -2.04
CA ILE A 9 3.38 7.97 -2.56
C ILE A 9 2.88 8.24 -3.98
N ARG A 10 3.26 7.40 -4.94
CA ARG A 10 2.77 7.49 -6.31
C ARG A 10 2.48 6.12 -6.90
N GLU A 11 1.40 6.03 -7.66
CA GLU A 11 1.06 4.85 -8.43
C GLU A 11 1.87 4.81 -9.74
N LEU A 12 2.33 3.61 -10.10
CA LEU A 12 3.00 3.30 -11.36
C LEU A 12 2.08 2.48 -12.26
N PRO A 13 2.22 2.56 -13.59
CA PRO A 13 1.25 1.97 -14.51
C PRO A 13 1.30 0.44 -14.60
N SER A 14 2.34 -0.20 -14.06
CA SER A 14 2.49 -1.66 -14.12
C SER A 14 3.47 -2.22 -13.08
N LEU A 15 3.32 -3.51 -12.76
CA LEU A 15 4.25 -4.25 -11.91
C LEU A 15 5.67 -4.29 -12.51
N ARG A 16 5.79 -4.25 -13.83
CA ARG A 16 7.08 -4.12 -14.53
C ARG A 16 7.74 -2.77 -14.22
N ALA A 17 6.99 -1.67 -14.27
CA ALA A 17 7.50 -0.34 -13.92
C ALA A 17 7.91 -0.28 -12.43
N LEU A 18 7.11 -0.86 -11.54
CA LEU A 18 7.45 -0.95 -10.12
C LEU A 18 8.72 -1.78 -9.87
N SER A 19 8.86 -2.91 -10.55
CA SER A 19 10.03 -3.80 -10.44
C SER A 19 11.30 -3.12 -10.96
N ALA A 20 11.19 -2.38 -12.06
CA ALA A 20 12.29 -1.57 -12.59
C ALA A 20 12.71 -0.47 -11.60
N TRP A 21 11.74 0.28 -11.09
CA TRP A 21 12.00 1.31 -10.07
C TRP A 21 12.68 0.71 -8.82
N ALA A 22 12.16 -0.39 -8.31
CA ALA A 22 12.67 -1.06 -7.12
C ALA A 22 14.13 -1.51 -7.31
N ARG A 23 14.45 -2.11 -8.47
CA ARG A 23 15.82 -2.51 -8.82
C ARG A 23 16.77 -1.31 -8.84
N THR A 24 16.40 -0.23 -9.53
CA THR A 24 17.22 0.99 -9.62
C THR A 24 17.50 1.63 -8.26
N HIS A 25 16.57 1.50 -7.30
CA HIS A 25 16.67 2.16 -6.00
C HIS A 25 17.08 1.22 -4.86
N GLY A 26 17.43 -0.04 -5.15
CA GLY A 26 17.78 -1.04 -4.14
C GLY A 26 16.64 -1.37 -3.17
N ALA A 27 15.39 -1.27 -3.63
CA ALA A 27 14.20 -1.60 -2.87
C ALA A 27 13.65 -2.99 -3.27
N ARG A 28 12.81 -3.57 -2.41
CA ARG A 28 12.11 -4.82 -2.69
C ARG A 28 10.63 -4.56 -2.93
N VAL A 29 10.06 -5.21 -3.94
CA VAL A 29 8.61 -5.22 -4.17
C VAL A 29 7.95 -6.16 -3.17
N ARG A 30 6.88 -5.70 -2.53
CA ARG A 30 6.10 -6.44 -1.53
C ARG A 30 4.61 -6.31 -1.83
N TYR A 31 3.86 -7.34 -1.50
CA TYR A 31 2.41 -7.26 -1.46
C TYR A 31 1.98 -6.44 -0.23
N LEU A 32 1.06 -5.51 -0.42
CA LEU A 32 0.59 -4.57 0.61
C LEU A 32 -0.85 -4.82 1.07
N GLY A 33 -1.54 -5.80 0.48
CA GLY A 33 -2.96 -6.02 0.69
C GLY A 33 -3.80 -5.62 -0.52
N PRO A 34 -5.11 -5.87 -0.49
CA PRO A 34 -6.02 -5.46 -1.54
C PRO A 34 -6.53 -4.01 -1.36
N THR A 35 -7.10 -3.43 -2.42
CA THR A 35 -7.98 -2.26 -2.33
C THR A 35 -9.35 -2.65 -1.75
N LEU A 36 -10.23 -1.66 -1.54
CA LEU A 36 -11.61 -1.91 -1.10
C LEU A 36 -12.40 -2.72 -2.14
N GLU A 37 -12.01 -2.64 -3.42
CA GLU A 37 -12.59 -3.36 -4.54
C GLU A 37 -11.94 -4.75 -4.75
N GLY A 38 -10.99 -5.14 -3.90
CA GLY A 38 -10.31 -6.44 -3.99
C GLY A 38 -9.16 -6.49 -4.99
N GLU A 39 -8.67 -5.35 -5.48
CA GLU A 39 -7.51 -5.29 -6.39
C GLU A 39 -6.20 -5.42 -5.58
N PRO A 40 -5.28 -6.34 -5.88
CA PRO A 40 -4.06 -6.52 -5.11
C PRO A 40 -3.12 -5.33 -5.30
N VAL A 41 -2.62 -4.78 -4.20
CA VAL A 41 -1.65 -3.69 -4.21
C VAL A 41 -0.26 -4.23 -3.95
N TRP A 42 0.68 -3.85 -4.81
CA TRP A 42 2.11 -4.10 -4.63
C TRP A 42 2.83 -2.78 -4.44
N GLY A 43 3.88 -2.76 -3.62
CA GLY A 43 4.67 -1.56 -3.42
C GLY A 43 6.13 -1.80 -3.10
N ALA A 44 6.93 -0.76 -3.27
CA ALA A 44 8.34 -0.71 -2.90
C ALA A 44 8.65 0.65 -2.27
N VAL A 45 9.51 0.66 -1.26
CA VAL A 45 9.81 1.84 -0.43
C VAL A 45 11.32 2.09 -0.38
N ARG A 46 11.71 3.36 -0.54
CA ARG A 46 13.08 3.84 -0.31
C ARG A 46 13.03 5.22 0.35
N GLY A 47 13.35 5.28 1.64
CA GLY A 47 13.22 6.52 2.41
C GLY A 47 11.77 7.02 2.41
N PRO A 48 11.51 8.30 2.13
CA PRO A 48 10.14 8.84 2.10
C PRO A 48 9.37 8.46 0.83
N VAL A 49 10.03 7.85 -0.16
CA VAL A 49 9.44 7.57 -1.48
C VAL A 49 8.84 6.17 -1.47
N THR A 50 7.54 6.12 -1.72
CA THR A 50 6.79 4.88 -1.93
C THR A 50 6.25 4.86 -3.36
N ARG A 51 6.45 3.75 -4.06
CA ARG A 51 5.80 3.48 -5.34
C ARG A 51 4.90 2.27 -5.20
N VAL A 52 3.69 2.39 -5.73
CA VAL A 52 2.67 1.34 -5.68
C VAL A 52 2.18 1.01 -7.07
N VAL A 53 1.56 -0.15 -7.22
CA VAL A 53 0.78 -0.52 -8.41
C VAL A 53 -0.38 -1.40 -7.98
N ARG A 54 -1.54 -1.19 -8.60
CA ARG A 54 -2.67 -2.10 -8.51
C ARG A 54 -2.56 -3.20 -9.56
N GLY A 55 -2.75 -4.44 -9.14
CA GLY A 55 -2.93 -5.56 -10.04
C GLY A 55 -4.34 -5.56 -10.64
N ARG A 56 -4.48 -6.15 -11.82
CA ARG A 56 -5.77 -6.25 -12.54
C ARG A 56 -6.51 -7.56 -12.32
N ARG A 57 -5.92 -8.46 -11.52
CA ARG A 57 -6.50 -9.76 -11.19
C ARG A 57 -7.00 -9.70 -9.75
N PRO A 58 -8.03 -10.47 -9.37
CA PRO A 58 -8.47 -10.57 -7.99
C PRO A 58 -7.30 -10.87 -7.06
N ASP A 59 -7.37 -10.33 -5.85
CA ASP A 59 -6.41 -10.59 -4.80
C ASP A 59 -6.21 -12.11 -4.59
N PRO A 60 -4.96 -12.63 -4.68
CA PRO A 60 -4.68 -14.04 -4.42
C PRO A 60 -4.90 -14.45 -2.95
N HIS A 61 -5.04 -13.50 -2.02
CA HIS A 61 -5.22 -13.74 -0.59
C HIS A 61 -6.43 -12.99 -0.01
N PRO A 62 -7.67 -13.28 -0.49
CA PRO A 62 -8.86 -12.54 -0.12
C PRO A 62 -9.10 -12.69 1.39
N THR A 63 -8.70 -11.66 2.14
CA THR A 63 -8.98 -11.57 3.56
C THR A 63 -10.13 -10.58 3.73
N PRO A 64 -11.21 -10.93 4.43
CA PRO A 64 -12.29 -9.97 4.66
C PRO A 64 -11.71 -8.74 5.37
N LEU A 65 -11.90 -7.57 4.77
CA LEU A 65 -11.50 -6.31 5.36
C LEU A 65 -12.45 -6.01 6.52
N VAL A 66 -12.09 -6.46 7.72
CA VAL A 66 -12.81 -6.13 8.95
C VAL A 66 -12.15 -4.90 9.54
N TRP A 67 -12.74 -3.74 9.29
CA TRP A 67 -12.41 -2.55 10.09
C TRP A 67 -13.17 -2.63 11.41
N SER A 68 -12.45 -2.47 12.51
CA SER A 68 -13.04 -2.31 13.84
C SER A 68 -12.45 -1.06 14.47
N SER A 69 -13.33 -0.20 14.98
CA SER A 69 -12.93 1.00 15.70
C SER A 69 -12.76 0.65 17.17
N PRO A 70 -11.67 1.09 17.83
CA PRO A 70 -11.57 1.03 19.28
C PRO A 70 -12.67 1.81 20.03
N LEU A 71 -13.43 2.66 19.33
CA LEU A 71 -14.54 3.44 19.88
C LEU A 71 -15.90 2.76 19.73
N GLU A 72 -16.00 1.67 18.98
CA GLU A 72 -17.26 0.93 18.80
C GLU A 72 -17.73 0.26 20.10
N ASP A 73 -16.80 -0.11 20.99
CA ASP A 73 -17.10 -0.75 22.29
C ASP A 73 -17.33 0.25 23.43
N ALA A 74 -17.13 1.56 23.21
CA ALA A 74 -17.15 2.57 24.27
C ALA A 74 -18.57 2.92 24.77
N THR A 75 -19.63 2.42 24.13
CA THR A 75 -21.02 2.64 24.53
C THR A 75 -21.55 1.58 25.51
N ALA A 76 -20.79 0.52 25.82
CA ALA A 76 -21.25 -0.60 26.63
C ALA A 76 -21.08 -0.44 28.16
N LYS A 77 -20.63 0.72 28.66
CA LYS A 77 -20.56 0.98 30.11
C LYS A 77 -21.17 2.34 30.45
N ARG A 78 -22.46 2.32 30.75
CA ARG A 78 -23.14 3.34 31.55
C ARG A 78 -24.02 2.67 32.59
#